data_AF-A0A9D9XCF1-F1
#
_entry.id   AF-A0A9D9XCF1-F1
#
_cell.length_a   1.000
_cell.length_b   1.000
_cell.length_c   1.000
_cell.angle_alpha   90.00
_cell.angle_beta   90.00
_cell.angle_gamma   90.00
#
_symmetry.space_group_name_H-M   'P 1'
#
loop_
_entity.id
_entity.type
_entity.pdbx_description
1 polymer ?
#
loop_
_entity_poly.entity_id
_entity_poly.type
_entity_poly.pdbx_seq_one_letter_code
_entity_poly.pdbx_strand_id
1 'polypeptide(L)'
;MKNILLSILKILFNKYLIASLIFVFVMFTNEDYNIKTRYINAHKIQKLQAEIERYQAEKTVNQEKLQLLQSDKENLERFAREQFMMKKENEDIFIVVE
;
A
#
# COMPACT_ATOMS: atom_id res chain seq x y z
N MET A 1 8.49 -44.25 -43.88
CA MET A 1 7.67 -43.64 -42.80
C MET A 1 8.00 -44.19 -41.42
N LYS A 2 8.01 -45.51 -41.19
CA LYS A 2 8.34 -46.11 -39.87
C LYS A 2 9.70 -45.68 -39.30
N ASN A 3 10.71 -45.51 -40.15
CA ASN A 3 12.06 -45.13 -39.71
C ASN A 3 12.14 -43.67 -39.23
N ILE A 4 11.32 -42.78 -39.79
CA ILE A 4 11.23 -41.38 -39.34
C ILE A 4 10.54 -41.33 -37.98
N LEU A 5 9.47 -42.12 -37.81
CA LEU A 5 8.75 -42.24 -36.54
C LEU A 5 9.67 -42.78 -35.43
N LEU A 6 10.47 -43.81 -35.71
CA LEU A 6 11.43 -44.40 -34.77
C LEU A 6 12.54 -43.41 -34.39
N SER A 7 13.02 -42.60 -35.34
CA SER A 7 14.02 -41.55 -35.07
C SER A 7 13.44 -40.43 -34.19
N ILE A 8 12.19 -40.00 -34.44
CA ILE A 8 11.48 -39.02 -33.61
C ILE A 8 11.26 -39.58 -32.20
N LEU A 9 10.88 -40.86 -32.08
CA LEU A 9 10.73 -41.53 -30.79
C LEU A 9 12.04 -41.57 -30.01
N LYS A 10 13.17 -41.85 -30.68
CA LYS A 10 14.50 -41.90 -30.05
C LYS A 10 14.98 -40.54 -29.55
N ILE A 11 14.57 -39.45 -30.23
CA ILE A 11 14.83 -38.07 -29.82
C ILE A 11 13.94 -37.68 -28.63
N LEU A 12 12.65 -38.06 -28.65
CA LEU A 12 11.69 -37.82 -27.56
C LEU A 12 12.05 -38.59 -26.28
N PHE A 13 12.59 -39.80 -26.40
CA PHE A 13 13.06 -40.61 -25.26
C PHE A 13 14.51 -40.32 -24.85
N ASN A 14 15.13 -39.26 -25.37
CA ASN A 14 16.43 -38.83 -24.89
C ASN A 14 16.29 -38.24 -23.48
N LYS A 15 16.99 -38.84 -22.51
CA LYS A 15 17.01 -38.40 -21.10
C LYS A 15 17.32 -36.90 -20.93
N TYR A 16 18.14 -36.33 -21.82
CA TYR A 16 18.47 -34.91 -21.79
C TYR A 16 17.31 -34.03 -22.27
N LEU A 17 16.56 -34.47 -23.29
CA LEU A 17 15.43 -33.73 -23.83
C LEU A 17 14.23 -33.75 -22.87
N ILE A 18 13.99 -34.89 -22.22
CA ILE A 18 12.98 -34.99 -21.16
C ILE A 18 13.34 -34.10 -19.97
N ALA A 19 14.60 -34.12 -19.52
CA ALA A 19 15.07 -33.27 -18.44
C ALA A 19 14.95 -31.77 -18.79
N SER A 20 15.30 -31.37 -20.02
CA SER A 20 15.12 -30.00 -20.50
C SER A 20 13.66 -29.59 -20.59
N LEU A 21 12.75 -30.47 -21.05
CA LEU A 21 11.32 -30.19 -21.08
C LEU A 21 10.73 -30.02 -19.69
N ILE A 22 11.10 -30.88 -18.73
CA ILE A 22 10.69 -30.74 -17.33
C ILE A 22 11.22 -29.44 -16.75
N PHE A 23 12.49 -29.09 -17.02
CA PHE A 23 13.09 -27.85 -16.55
C PHE A 23 12.34 -26.61 -17.08
N VAL A 24 12.04 -26.60 -18.39
CA VAL A 24 11.26 -25.52 -19.02
C VAL A 24 9.85 -25.48 -18.45
N PHE A 25 9.19 -26.62 -18.31
CA PHE A 25 7.85 -26.71 -17.73
C PHE A 25 7.82 -26.13 -16.30
N VAL A 26 8.76 -26.54 -15.44
CA VAL A 26 8.90 -26.01 -14.08
C VAL A 26 9.14 -24.49 -14.11
N MET A 27 9.99 -23.99 -15.00
CA MET A 27 10.24 -22.55 -15.10
C MET A 27 8.97 -21.75 -15.46
N PHE A 28 8.10 -22.31 -16.30
CA PHE A 28 6.84 -21.67 -16.71
C PHE A 28 5.70 -21.86 -15.69
N THR A 29 5.69 -22.94 -14.91
CA THR A 29 4.67 -23.15 -13.86
C THR A 29 4.95 -22.37 -12.58
N ASN A 30 6.18 -21.91 -12.37
CA ASN A 30 6.52 -21.10 -11.21
C ASN A 30 6.07 -19.65 -11.42
N GLU A 31 4.90 -19.33 -10.85
CA GLU A 31 4.27 -18.00 -10.89
C GLU A 31 5.17 -16.88 -10.33
N ASP A 32 6.18 -17.23 -9.51
CA ASP A 32 7.12 -16.29 -8.88
C ASP A 32 7.99 -15.51 -9.89
N TYR A 33 8.18 -16.02 -11.11
CA TYR A 33 8.93 -15.33 -12.18
C TYR A 33 8.08 -14.34 -12.99
N ASN A 34 6.84 -14.08 -12.57
CA ASN A 34 5.95 -13.20 -13.31
C ASN A 34 6.32 -11.72 -13.10
N ILE A 35 6.92 -11.11 -14.12
CA ILE A 35 7.33 -9.69 -14.15
C ILE A 35 6.14 -8.76 -13.83
N LYS A 36 4.91 -9.15 -14.23
CA LYS A 36 3.70 -8.38 -13.93
C LYS A 36 3.44 -8.30 -12.43
N THR A 37 3.56 -9.42 -11.73
CA THR A 37 3.37 -9.50 -10.27
C THR A 37 4.41 -8.65 -9.54
N ARG A 38 5.67 -8.65 -10.00
CA ARG A 38 6.73 -7.79 -9.45
C ARG A 38 6.41 -6.30 -9.60
N TYR A 39 5.92 -5.88 -10.76
CA TYR A 39 5.56 -4.48 -11.00
C TYR A 39 4.37 -4.03 -10.13
N ILE A 40 3.32 -4.86 -10.05
CA ILE A 40 2.15 -4.60 -9.20
C ILE A 40 2.57 -4.49 -7.73
N ASN A 41 3.42 -5.41 -7.26
CA ASN A 41 3.90 -5.40 -5.89
C ASN A 41 4.76 -4.16 -5.59
N ALA A 42 5.60 -3.73 -6.53
CA ALA A 42 6.39 -2.50 -6.37
C ALA A 42 5.50 -1.26 -6.21
N HIS A 43 4.45 -1.13 -7.05
CA HIS A 43 3.46 -0.05 -6.90
C HIS A 43 2.70 -0.15 -5.58
N LYS A 44 2.32 -1.36 -5.16
CA LYS A 44 1.63 -1.60 -3.90
C LYS A 44 2.51 -1.18 -2.71
N ILE A 45 3.80 -1.49 -2.74
CA ILE A 45 4.77 -1.09 -1.71
C ILE A 45 4.85 0.44 -1.65
N GLN A 46 5.03 1.13 -2.78
CA GLN A 46 5.09 2.59 -2.80
C GLN A 46 3.82 3.24 -2.25
N LYS A 47 2.65 2.72 -2.63
CA LYS A 47 1.35 3.21 -2.13
C LYS A 47 1.23 3.02 -0.63
N LEU A 48 1.59 1.85 -0.11
CA LEU A 48 1.56 1.55 1.32
C LEU A 48 2.53 2.45 2.09
N GLN A 49 3.72 2.72 1.54
CA GLN A 49 4.70 3.61 2.16
C GLN A 49 4.17 5.04 2.27
N ALA A 50 3.58 5.57 1.20
CA ALA A 50 2.95 6.90 1.21
C ALA A 50 1.78 6.97 2.20
N GLU A 51 1.01 5.90 2.33
CA GLU A 51 -0.09 5.81 3.29
C GLU A 51 0.43 5.79 4.74
N ILE A 52 1.54 5.09 5.01
CA ILE A 52 2.22 5.12 6.31
C ILE A 52 2.68 6.54 6.65
N GLU A 53 3.35 7.23 5.72
CA GLU A 53 3.82 8.60 5.93
C GLU A 53 2.65 9.56 6.21
N ARG A 54 1.55 9.43 5.48
CA ARG A 54 0.34 10.23 5.71
C ARG A 54 -0.24 10.00 7.11
N TYR A 55 -0.42 8.75 7.53
CA TYR A 55 -0.97 8.45 8.85
C TYR A 55 -0.01 8.87 9.99
N GLN A 56 1.30 8.82 9.77
CA GLN A 56 2.27 9.34 10.74
C GLN A 56 2.13 10.86 10.90
N ALA A 57 1.99 11.59 9.79
CA ALA A 57 1.74 13.04 9.83
C ALA A 57 0.41 13.38 10.54
N GLU A 58 -0.67 12.67 10.19
CA GLU A 58 -1.97 12.85 10.85
C GLU A 58 -1.92 12.52 12.34
N LYS A 59 -1.16 11.49 12.74
CA LYS A 59 -0.98 11.13 14.14
C LYS A 59 -0.34 12.27 14.92
N THR A 60 0.73 12.88 14.41
CA THR A 60 1.40 14.02 15.07
C THR A 60 0.43 15.17 15.29
N VAL A 61 -0.28 15.58 14.23
CA VAL A 61 -1.29 16.66 14.30
C VAL A 61 -2.40 16.33 15.31
N ASN A 62 -2.89 15.09 15.30
CA ASN A 62 -3.94 14.67 16.24
C ASN A 62 -3.45 14.60 17.68
N GLN A 63 -2.17 14.24 17.91
CA GLN A 63 -1.57 14.27 19.23
C GLN A 63 -1.46 15.71 19.76
N GLU A 64 -1.08 16.67 18.93
CA GLU A 64 -1.08 18.10 19.29
C GLU A 64 -2.48 18.59 19.63
N LYS A 65 -3.49 18.26 18.81
CA LYS A 65 -4.90 18.57 19.10
C LYS A 65 -5.38 17.93 20.40
N LEU A 66 -5.02 16.68 20.64
CA LEU A 66 -5.37 15.98 21.87
C LEU A 66 -4.73 16.64 23.09
N GLN A 67 -3.47 17.06 22.98
CA GLN A 67 -2.81 17.83 24.04
C GLN A 67 -3.54 19.15 24.28
N LEU A 68 -3.95 19.88 23.24
CA LEU A 68 -4.72 21.12 23.41
C LEU A 68 -6.06 20.89 24.12
N LEU A 69 -6.74 19.78 23.82
CA LEU A 69 -7.99 19.38 24.47
C LEU A 69 -7.81 18.92 25.93
N GLN A 70 -6.69 18.28 26.25
CA GLN A 70 -6.38 17.77 27.59
C GLN A 70 -5.65 18.78 28.47
N SER A 71 -4.96 19.73 27.84
CA SER A 71 -4.29 20.84 28.51
C SER A 71 -5.32 21.83 29.04
N ASP A 72 -4.91 22.61 30.04
CA ASP A 72 -5.74 23.45 30.91
C ASP A 72 -6.99 24.08 30.27
N LYS A 73 -8.00 24.35 31.11
CA LYS A 73 -9.33 24.88 30.74
C LYS A 73 -9.29 26.06 29.72
N GLU A 74 -8.25 26.88 29.78
CA GLU A 74 -7.99 27.99 28.85
C GLU A 74 -7.68 27.52 27.42
N ASN A 75 -6.82 26.50 27.25
CA ASN A 75 -6.51 25.94 25.93
C ASN A 75 -7.71 25.22 25.32
N LEU A 76 -8.50 24.53 26.14
CA LEU A 76 -9.75 23.90 25.70
C LEU A 76 -10.78 24.95 25.26
N GLU A 77 -10.93 26.05 26.01
CA GLU A 77 -11.82 27.15 25.65
C GLU A 77 -11.36 27.84 24.36
N ARG A 78 -10.04 28.06 24.18
CA ARG A 78 -9.47 28.58 22.92
C ARG A 78 -9.76 27.65 21.74
N PHE A 79 -9.53 26.35 21.87
CA PHE A 79 -9.79 25.36 20.83
C PHE A 79 -11.28 25.33 20.42
N ALA A 80 -12.19 25.36 21.39
CA ALA A 80 -13.64 25.39 21.13
C ALA A 80 -14.08 26.68 20.42
N ARG A 81 -13.47 27.82 20.75
CA ARG A 81 -13.75 29.11 20.11
C ARG A 81 -13.18 29.19 18.69
N GLU A 82 -11.95 28.76 18.47
CA GLU A 82 -11.29 28.89 17.16
C GLU A 82 -11.78 27.86 16.14
N GLN A 83 -11.96 26.60 16.54
CA GLN A 83 -12.33 25.53 15.61
C GLN A 83 -13.84 25.40 15.42
N PHE A 84 -14.62 25.71 16.45
CA PHE A 84 -16.06 25.47 16.45
C PHE A 84 -16.90 26.74 16.69
N MET A 85 -16.25 27.91 16.85
CA MET A 85 -16.94 29.19 17.11
C MET A 85 -17.92 29.12 18.30
N MET A 86 -17.60 28.29 19.30
CA MET A 86 -18.47 28.10 20.46
C MET A 86 -18.52 29.37 21.32
N LYS A 87 -19.73 29.72 21.78
CA LYS A 87 -20.00 30.86 22.66
C LYS A 87 -20.73 30.42 23.93
N LYS A 88 -20.55 31.14 25.03
CA LYS A 88 -21.41 30.96 26.21
C LYS A 88 -22.79 31.57 25.95
N GLU A 89 -23.83 31.08 26.62
CA GLU A 89 -25.21 31.60 26.43
C GLU A 89 -25.32 33.11 26.73
N ASN A 90 -24.44 33.62 27.57
CA ASN A 90 -24.43 35.02 28.03
C ASN A 90 -23.41 35.89 27.27
N GLU A 91 -22.92 35.44 26.11
CA GLU A 91 -21.82 36.07 25.39
C GLU A 91 -22.20 36.42 23.95
N ASP A 92 -22.00 37.69 23.59
CA ASP A 92 -22.20 38.20 22.24
C ASP A 92 -20.86 38.27 21.49
N ILE A 93 -20.76 37.56 20.36
CA ILE A 93 -19.57 37.52 19.50
C ILE A 93 -19.76 38.52 18.35
N PHE A 94 -18.81 39.45 18.20
CA PHE A 94 -18.76 40.39 17.08
C PHE A 94 -17.63 40.01 16.12
N ILE A 95 -17.95 39.76 14.85
CA ILE A 95 -16.95 39.55 13.78
C ILE A 95 -16.78 40.87 13.05
N VAL A 96 -15.61 41.50 13.19
CA VAL A 96 -15.28 42.72 12.45
C VAL A 96 -14.68 42.29 11.11
N VAL A 97 -15.40 42.60 10.03
CA VAL A 97 -14.92 42.41 8.66
C VAL A 97 -14.43 43.77 8.18
N GLU A 98 -13.14 43.87 7.81
CA GLU A 98 -12.60 45.03 7.09
C GLU A 98 -13.11 45.09 5.65
#